data_AF-A0A6N6MG91-F1
#
_entry.id   AF-A0A6N6MG91-F1
#
_cell.length_a   1.000
_cell.length_b   1.000
_cell.length_c   1.000
_cell.angle_alpha   90.00
_cell.angle_beta   90.00
_cell.angle_gamma   90.00
#
_symmetry.space_group_name_H-M   'P 1'
#
loop_
_entity.id
_entity.type
_entity.pdbx_description
1 polymer ?
#
loop_
_entity_poly.entity_id
_entity_poly.type
_entity_poly.pdbx_seq_one_letter_code
_entity_poly.pdbx_strand_id
1 'polypeptide(L)'
;MKKIILIAIALIGLQGVAQENRKEGKRNHDRHEQKMDLTPEQIATLKTKKMTLALDLTASQQSEIQAINLEKANKRKAKMEERKANKDKEKPKMTSEARYNMQIAMLDAQIAEKAKFRNILNEDQYKKFEKMQMKMKKRGKQHKQDKNKGKHRNG
;
A
#
# COMPACT_ATOMS: atom_id res chain seq x y z
N MET A 1 37.78 -12.39 -56.21
CA MET A 1 37.34 -13.35 -55.17
C MET A 1 38.52 -13.88 -54.34
N LYS A 2 39.13 -13.05 -53.48
CA LYS A 2 40.06 -13.46 -52.40
C LYS A 2 39.94 -12.53 -51.17
N LYS A 3 38.81 -11.81 -51.08
CA LYS A 3 38.50 -10.84 -50.00
C LYS A 3 37.28 -11.25 -49.18
N ILE A 4 36.80 -12.48 -49.36
CA ILE A 4 35.58 -12.99 -48.71
C ILE A 4 35.94 -13.81 -47.46
N ILE A 5 37.14 -14.41 -47.40
CA ILE A 5 37.57 -15.23 -46.27
C ILE A 5 37.93 -14.38 -45.04
N LEU A 6 38.38 -13.14 -45.22
CA LEU A 6 38.73 -12.23 -44.11
C LEU A 6 37.52 -11.55 -43.45
N ILE A 7 36.33 -11.61 -44.05
CA ILE A 7 35.10 -11.05 -43.46
C ILE A 7 34.42 -12.07 -42.52
N ALA A 8 34.72 -13.37 -42.68
CA ALA A 8 34.11 -14.44 -41.89
C ALA A 8 34.63 -14.51 -40.44
N ILE A 9 35.77 -13.90 -40.12
CA ILE A 9 36.35 -13.92 -38.75
C ILE A 9 35.97 -12.65 -37.95
N ALA A 10 35.55 -11.57 -38.62
CA ALA A 10 35.14 -10.33 -37.97
C ALA A 10 33.71 -10.36 -37.40
N LEU A 11 32.88 -11.34 -37.77
CA LEU A 11 31.47 -11.42 -37.37
C LEU A 11 31.20 -12.30 -36.15
N ILE A 12 32.20 -13.01 -35.62
CA ILE A 12 32.04 -13.90 -34.46
C ILE A 12 32.42 -13.22 -33.13
N GLY A 13 33.12 -12.09 -33.17
CA GLY A 13 33.59 -11.36 -31.97
C GLY A 13 32.56 -10.48 -31.25
N LEU A 14 31.36 -10.29 -31.81
CA LEU A 14 30.36 -9.35 -31.27
C LEU A 14 29.21 -10.00 -30.49
N GLN A 15 29.20 -11.33 -30.33
CA GLN A 15 28.13 -12.02 -29.60
C GLN A 15 28.46 -12.34 -28.13
N GLY A 16 29.61 -11.89 -27.63
CA GLY A 16 30.11 -12.15 -26.27
C GLY A 16 29.67 -11.17 -25.17
N VAL A 17 28.84 -10.16 -25.47
CA VAL A 17 28.10 -9.40 -24.43
C VAL A 17 26.60 -9.59 -24.65
N ALA A 18 26.22 -10.86 -24.84
CA ALA A 18 24.85 -11.30 -24.67
C ALA A 18 24.49 -11.13 -23.19
N GLN A 19 23.97 -9.94 -22.87
CA GLN A 19 22.97 -9.68 -21.84
C GLN A 19 22.99 -10.71 -20.69
N GLU A 20 23.91 -10.51 -19.72
CA GLU A 20 23.79 -11.20 -18.43
C GLU A 20 22.45 -10.78 -17.83
N ASN A 21 21.48 -11.68 -17.94
CA ASN A 21 20.24 -11.64 -17.21
C ASN A 21 20.56 -11.79 -15.73
N ARG A 22 20.86 -10.69 -15.05
CA ARG A 22 20.52 -10.52 -13.64
C ARG A 22 19.32 -9.59 -13.54
N LYS A 23 18.14 -10.17 -13.79
CA LYS A 23 16.96 -9.79 -13.02
C LYS A 23 17.30 -10.02 -11.56
N GLU A 24 17.49 -8.96 -10.77
CA GLU A 24 17.12 -9.00 -9.35
C GLU A 24 17.10 -7.59 -8.70
N GLY A 25 15.88 -7.11 -8.45
CA GLY A 25 15.53 -6.55 -7.14
C GLY A 25 15.90 -5.09 -6.78
N LYS A 26 16.76 -4.37 -7.49
CA LYS A 26 17.27 -3.07 -7.00
C LYS A 26 16.40 -1.81 -7.25
N ARG A 27 15.12 -1.93 -7.61
CA ARG A 27 14.23 -0.75 -7.74
C ARG A 27 13.39 -0.44 -6.49
N ASN A 28 13.57 -1.17 -5.39
CA ASN A 28 12.78 -1.01 -4.16
C ASN A 28 13.60 -0.63 -2.91
N HIS A 29 14.91 -0.47 -3.00
CA HIS A 29 15.70 -0.13 -1.80
C HIS A 29 15.46 1.34 -1.38
N ASP A 30 15.47 2.28 -2.33
CA ASP A 30 15.39 3.72 -2.02
C ASP A 30 14.00 4.19 -1.55
N ARG A 31 12.93 3.42 -1.81
CA ARG A 31 11.58 3.73 -1.28
C ARG A 31 11.38 3.29 0.16
N HIS A 32 12.30 2.50 0.71
CA HIS A 32 12.19 2.05 2.08
C HIS A 32 12.78 3.05 3.09
N GLU A 33 13.56 4.03 2.61
CA GLU A 33 14.35 4.97 3.44
C GLU A 33 13.60 6.19 3.96
N GLN A 34 12.30 6.34 3.68
CA GLN A 34 11.50 7.46 4.24
C GLN A 34 10.25 7.00 5.00
N LYS A 35 10.28 5.81 5.59
CA LYS A 35 9.35 5.52 6.68
C LYS A 35 9.92 6.17 7.94
N MET A 36 9.61 7.45 8.12
CA MET A 36 9.77 8.08 9.43
C MET A 36 9.02 7.23 10.45
N ASP A 37 9.69 6.83 11.53
CA ASP A 37 9.07 6.18 12.68
C ASP A 37 8.25 7.22 13.44
N LEU A 38 7.04 7.47 12.94
CA LEU A 38 6.12 8.43 13.50
C LEU A 38 5.31 7.82 14.64
N THR A 39 5.07 8.61 15.69
CA THR A 39 4.13 8.23 16.75
C THR A 39 2.69 8.21 16.21
N PRO A 40 1.75 7.49 16.86
CA PRO A 40 0.34 7.52 16.49
C PRO A 40 -0.24 8.94 16.41
N GLU A 41 0.17 9.85 17.29
CA GLU A 41 -0.23 11.25 17.35
C GLU A 41 0.28 12.05 16.16
N GLN A 42 1.54 11.82 15.75
CA GLN A 42 2.12 12.44 14.56
C GLN A 42 1.42 11.93 13.30
N ILE A 43 1.14 10.63 13.22
CA ILE A 43 0.37 10.03 12.11
C ILE A 43 -1.03 10.64 12.05
N ALA A 44 -1.71 10.78 13.19
CA ALA A 44 -3.04 11.34 13.28
C ALA A 44 -3.04 12.80 12.81
N THR A 45 -2.12 13.61 13.33
CA THR A 45 -1.94 15.02 12.96
C THR A 45 -1.68 15.18 11.46
N LEU A 46 -0.71 14.44 10.91
CA LEU A 46 -0.35 14.52 9.49
C LEU A 46 -1.53 14.12 8.60
N LYS A 47 -2.27 13.07 8.98
CA LYS A 47 -3.43 12.62 8.22
C LYS A 47 -4.56 13.64 8.28
N THR A 48 -4.84 14.20 9.44
CA THR A 48 -5.85 15.27 9.59
C THR A 48 -5.48 16.47 8.74
N LYS A 49 -4.23 16.97 8.80
CA LYS A 49 -3.80 18.10 7.95
C LYS A 49 -3.95 17.83 6.45
N LYS A 50 -3.63 16.61 6.00
CA LYS A 50 -3.87 16.21 4.60
C LYS A 50 -5.35 16.18 4.24
N MET A 51 -6.22 15.77 5.18
CA MET A 51 -7.66 15.82 4.98
C MET A 51 -8.16 17.27 4.95
N THR A 52 -7.65 18.14 5.82
CA THR A 52 -7.94 19.59 5.80
C THR A 52 -7.59 20.18 4.45
N LEU A 53 -6.40 19.91 3.92
CA LEU A 53 -5.97 20.41 2.62
C LEU A 53 -6.87 19.93 1.46
N ALA A 54 -7.48 18.75 1.57
CA ALA A 54 -8.27 18.17 0.48
C ALA A 54 -9.77 18.48 0.59
N LEU A 55 -10.26 18.80 1.79
CA LEU A 55 -11.68 18.92 2.12
C LEU A 55 -12.05 20.28 2.72
N ASP A 56 -11.09 21.16 2.95
CA ASP A 56 -11.29 22.48 3.57
C ASP A 56 -12.00 22.36 4.94
N LEU A 57 -11.44 21.52 5.82
CA LEU A 57 -12.04 21.20 7.12
C LEU A 57 -11.99 22.39 8.08
N THR A 58 -13.10 22.63 8.80
CA THR A 58 -13.14 23.62 9.89
C THR A 58 -12.31 23.16 11.09
N ALA A 59 -11.99 24.07 12.02
CA ALA A 59 -11.23 23.71 13.23
C ALA A 59 -11.92 22.63 14.08
N SER A 60 -13.26 22.70 14.22
CA SER A 60 -14.04 21.67 14.94
C SER A 60 -13.96 20.32 14.22
N GLN A 61 -14.16 20.29 12.90
CA GLN A 61 -14.05 19.06 12.12
C GLN A 61 -12.65 18.44 12.22
N GLN A 62 -11.60 19.27 12.21
CA GLN A 62 -10.22 18.80 12.35
C GLN A 62 -9.98 18.10 13.69
N SER A 63 -10.49 18.65 14.79
CA SER A 63 -10.38 18.06 16.12
C SER A 63 -11.02 16.66 16.18
N GLU A 64 -12.26 16.55 15.71
CA GLU A 64 -13.00 15.27 15.71
C GLU A 64 -12.35 14.23 14.80
N ILE A 65 -11.90 14.64 13.62
CA ILE A 65 -11.20 13.77 12.66
C ILE A 65 -9.83 13.35 13.19
N GLN A 66 -9.13 14.21 13.93
CA GLN A 66 -7.86 13.87 14.57
C GLN A 66 -8.05 12.79 15.63
N ALA A 67 -9.09 12.87 16.46
CA ALA A 67 -9.42 11.82 17.41
C ALA A 67 -9.68 10.46 16.72
N ILE A 68 -10.45 10.45 15.63
CA ILE A 68 -10.69 9.25 14.82
C ILE A 68 -9.38 8.72 14.22
N ASN A 69 -8.54 9.61 13.68
CA ASN A 69 -7.26 9.23 13.08
C ASN A 69 -6.28 8.67 14.12
N LEU A 70 -6.29 9.19 15.35
CA LEU A 70 -5.49 8.69 16.47
C LEU A 70 -5.93 7.29 16.90
N GLU A 71 -7.23 7.07 17.09
CA GLU A 71 -7.80 5.74 17.37
C GLU A 71 -7.33 4.72 16.31
N LYS A 72 -7.38 5.11 15.03
CA LYS A 72 -6.93 4.27 13.91
C LYS A 72 -5.42 4.03 13.91
N ALA A 73 -4.63 5.04 14.23
CA ALA A 73 -3.17 4.93 14.28
C ALA A 73 -2.75 3.97 15.41
N ASN A 74 -3.38 4.08 16.58
CA ASN A 74 -3.16 3.17 17.71
C ASN A 74 -3.54 1.73 17.38
N LYS A 75 -4.74 1.51 16.83
CA LYS A 75 -5.16 0.17 16.37
C LYS A 75 -4.20 -0.42 15.33
N ARG A 76 -3.66 0.41 14.44
CA ARG A 76 -2.68 -0.03 13.44
C ARG A 76 -1.34 -0.38 14.07
N LYS A 77 -0.85 0.41 15.03
CA LYS A 77 0.40 0.14 15.76
C LYS A 77 0.29 -1.15 16.54
N ALA A 78 -0.79 -1.34 17.31
CA ALA A 78 -1.04 -2.58 18.05
C ALA A 78 -1.06 -3.82 17.13
N LYS A 79 -1.82 -3.78 16.02
CA LYS A 79 -1.86 -4.87 15.03
C LYS A 79 -0.52 -5.09 14.32
N MET A 80 0.36 -4.10 14.29
CA MET A 80 1.67 -4.21 13.68
C MET A 80 2.64 -4.89 14.64
N GLU A 81 2.63 -4.51 15.91
CA GLU A 81 3.41 -5.17 16.97
C GLU A 81 2.95 -6.61 17.20
N GLU A 82 1.64 -6.88 17.22
CA GLU A 82 1.11 -8.25 17.29
C GLU A 82 1.62 -9.13 16.13
N ARG A 83 1.68 -8.57 14.91
CA ARG A 83 2.22 -9.29 13.75
C ARG A 83 3.72 -9.52 13.83
N LYS A 84 4.48 -8.57 14.38
CA LYS A 84 5.92 -8.73 14.62
C LYS A 84 6.18 -9.83 15.65
N ALA A 85 5.45 -9.81 16.77
CA ALA A 85 5.57 -10.81 17.83
C ALA A 85 5.17 -12.23 17.38
N ASN A 86 4.29 -12.33 16.39
CA ASN A 86 3.82 -13.60 15.82
C ASN A 86 4.39 -13.87 14.42
N LYS A 87 5.55 -13.30 14.09
CA LYS A 87 6.15 -13.42 12.76
C LYS A 87 6.65 -14.85 12.48
N ASP A 88 7.30 -15.45 13.48
CA ASP A 88 7.95 -16.76 13.35
C ASP A 88 7.09 -17.91 13.89
N LYS A 89 5.90 -17.58 14.42
CA LYS A 89 4.94 -18.59 14.88
C LYS A 89 4.18 -19.16 13.70
N GLU A 90 4.07 -20.49 13.65
CA GLU A 90 3.22 -21.16 12.69
C GLU A 90 1.75 -20.73 12.92
N LYS A 91 1.10 -20.24 11.86
CA LYS A 91 -0.26 -19.73 11.96
C LYS A 91 -1.23 -20.85 11.62
N PRO A 92 -2.14 -21.24 12.53
CA PRO A 92 -3.13 -22.25 12.22
C PRO A 92 -3.99 -21.80 11.03
N LYS A 93 -4.36 -22.76 10.17
CA LYS A 93 -5.32 -22.48 9.08
C LYS A 93 -6.63 -22.02 9.69
N MET A 94 -7.09 -20.84 9.28
CA MET A 94 -8.35 -20.29 9.78
C MET A 94 -9.54 -21.06 9.20
N THR A 95 -10.46 -21.47 10.06
CA THR A 95 -11.70 -22.15 9.66
C THR A 95 -12.56 -21.25 8.77
N SER A 96 -13.49 -21.83 8.01
CA SER A 96 -14.41 -21.05 7.17
C SER A 96 -15.29 -20.11 7.99
N GLU A 97 -15.78 -20.56 9.15
CA GLU A 97 -16.56 -19.75 10.09
C GLU A 97 -15.74 -18.59 10.67
N ALA A 98 -14.51 -18.84 11.12
CA ALA A 98 -13.63 -17.79 11.63
C ALA A 98 -13.32 -16.75 10.54
N ARG A 99 -13.14 -17.18 9.28
CA ARG A 99 -12.99 -16.26 8.14
C ARG A 99 -14.24 -15.41 7.91
N TYR A 100 -15.43 -16.00 8.01
CA TYR A 100 -16.70 -15.29 7.87
C TYR A 100 -16.87 -14.23 8.96
N ASN A 101 -16.69 -14.60 10.23
CA ASN A 101 -16.82 -13.69 11.37
C ASN A 101 -15.81 -12.52 11.28
N MET A 102 -14.58 -12.80 10.84
CA MET A 102 -13.58 -11.75 10.59
C MET A 102 -14.01 -10.78 9.49
N GLN A 103 -14.68 -11.26 8.43
CA GLN A 103 -15.20 -10.41 7.36
C GLN A 103 -16.34 -9.53 7.85
N ILE A 104 -17.30 -10.08 8.60
CA ILE A 104 -18.39 -9.32 9.21
C ILE A 104 -17.84 -8.22 10.12
N ALA A 105 -16.96 -8.56 11.07
CA ALA A 105 -16.35 -7.57 11.96
C ALA A 105 -15.57 -6.46 11.21
N MET A 106 -14.93 -6.81 10.09
CA MET A 106 -14.26 -5.83 9.24
C MET A 106 -15.27 -4.90 8.53
N LEU A 107 -16.39 -5.43 8.05
CA LEU A 107 -17.44 -4.65 7.40
C LEU A 107 -18.14 -3.73 8.40
N ASP A 108 -18.47 -4.22 9.59
CA ASP A 108 -19.08 -3.42 10.65
C ASP A 108 -18.18 -2.25 11.07
N ALA A 109 -16.87 -2.51 11.22
CA ALA A 109 -15.90 -1.45 11.49
C ALA A 109 -15.84 -0.40 10.38
N GLN A 110 -15.99 -0.80 9.10
CA GLN A 110 -16.04 0.13 7.97
C GLN A 110 -17.34 0.94 7.95
N ILE A 111 -18.47 0.32 8.29
CA ILE A 111 -19.78 0.98 8.37
C ILE A 111 -19.76 2.02 9.49
N ALA A 112 -19.30 1.63 10.68
CA ALA A 112 -19.17 2.54 11.82
C ALA A 112 -18.23 3.72 11.52
N GLU A 113 -17.09 3.46 10.88
CA GLU A 113 -16.17 4.52 10.45
C GLU A 113 -16.84 5.47 9.44
N LYS A 114 -17.53 4.91 8.45
CA LYS A 114 -18.24 5.69 7.42
C LYS A 114 -19.30 6.59 8.05
N ALA A 115 -20.05 6.08 9.03
CA ALA A 115 -21.03 6.86 9.79
C ALA A 115 -20.38 8.01 10.57
N LYS A 116 -19.26 7.75 11.29
CA LYS A 116 -18.52 8.80 12.00
C LYS A 116 -18.12 9.96 11.07
N PHE A 117 -17.56 9.66 9.89
CA PHE A 117 -17.18 10.71 8.94
C PHE A 117 -18.39 11.43 8.32
N ARG A 118 -19.50 10.72 8.10
CA ARG A 118 -20.73 11.34 7.57
C ARG A 118 -21.32 12.36 8.55
N ASN A 119 -21.18 12.13 9.85
CA ASN A 119 -21.68 13.06 10.87
C ASN A 119 -20.81 14.33 11.00
N ILE A 120 -19.52 14.23 10.69
CA ILE A 120 -18.56 15.35 10.83
C ILE A 120 -18.51 16.20 9.56
N LEU A 121 -18.55 15.56 8.39
CA LEU A 121 -18.39 16.21 7.10
C LEU A 121 -19.74 16.67 6.55
N ASN A 122 -19.77 17.84 5.92
CA ASN A 122 -20.94 18.22 5.12
C ASN A 122 -21.05 17.37 3.85
N GLU A 123 -22.15 17.51 3.12
CA GLU A 123 -22.43 16.66 1.96
C GLU A 123 -21.35 16.72 0.88
N ASP A 124 -20.85 17.90 0.54
CA ASP A 124 -19.83 18.09 -0.50
C ASP A 124 -18.48 17.54 -0.08
N GLN A 125 -18.06 17.80 1.16
CA GLN A 125 -16.85 17.24 1.76
C GLN A 125 -16.93 15.71 1.79
N TYR A 126 -18.08 15.16 2.15
CA TYR A 126 -18.29 13.73 2.22
C TYR A 126 -18.24 13.06 0.83
N LYS A 127 -18.85 13.67 -0.20
CA LYS A 127 -18.73 13.20 -1.60
C LYS A 127 -17.28 13.21 -2.08
N LYS A 128 -16.51 14.27 -1.77
CA LYS A 128 -15.06 14.34 -2.07
C LYS A 128 -14.30 13.22 -1.33
N PHE A 129 -14.60 13.02 -0.05
CA PHE A 129 -14.02 11.96 0.77
C PHE A 129 -14.28 10.57 0.18
N GLU A 130 -15.52 10.25 -0.20
CA GLU A 130 -15.84 8.96 -0.83
C GLU A 130 -15.08 8.75 -2.14
N LYS A 131 -14.96 9.77 -2.98
CA LYS A 131 -14.14 9.71 -4.21
C LYS A 131 -12.67 9.44 -3.91
N MET A 132 -12.09 10.09 -2.90
CA MET A 132 -10.72 9.81 -2.46
C MET A 132 -10.56 8.35 -2.00
N GLN A 133 -11.49 7.86 -1.19
CA GLN A 133 -11.47 6.48 -0.69
C GLN A 133 -11.57 5.46 -1.83
N MET A 134 -12.43 5.70 -2.82
CA MET A 134 -12.54 4.85 -4.02
C MET A 134 -11.24 4.84 -4.83
N LYS A 135 -10.62 6.00 -5.06
CA LYS A 135 -9.33 6.09 -5.75
C LYS A 135 -8.25 5.31 -5.00
N MET A 136 -8.18 5.43 -3.68
CA MET A 136 -7.23 4.67 -2.85
C MET A 136 -7.48 3.15 -2.94
N LYS A 137 -8.74 2.71 -2.90
CA LYS A 137 -9.09 1.29 -3.09
C LYS A 137 -8.68 0.79 -4.48
N LYS A 138 -8.91 1.56 -5.55
CA LYS A 138 -8.53 1.21 -6.93
C LYS A 138 -7.01 1.07 -7.07
N ARG A 139 -6.24 2.04 -6.57
CA ARG A 139 -4.76 1.99 -6.58
C ARG A 139 -4.25 0.77 -5.82
N GLY A 140 -4.86 0.45 -4.68
CA GLY A 140 -4.54 -0.75 -3.91
C GLY A 140 -4.79 -2.06 -4.68
N LYS A 141 -5.89 -2.15 -5.43
CA LYS A 141 -6.20 -3.30 -6.29
C LYS A 141 -5.21 -3.44 -7.44
N GLN A 142 -4.91 -2.35 -8.14
CA GLN A 142 -3.93 -2.33 -9.24
C GLN A 142 -2.55 -2.80 -8.77
N HIS A 143 -2.05 -2.26 -7.66
CA HIS A 143 -0.77 -2.69 -7.09
C HIS A 143 -0.72 -4.18 -6.72
N LYS A 144 -1.84 -4.78 -6.30
CA LYS A 144 -1.89 -6.23 -6.04
C LYS A 144 -1.84 -7.04 -7.34
N GLN A 145 -2.56 -6.60 -8.37
CA GLN A 145 -2.56 -7.25 -9.68
C GLN A 145 -1.17 -7.22 -10.32
N ASP A 146 -0.49 -6.07 -10.28
CA ASP A 146 0.86 -5.91 -10.84
C ASP A 146 1.88 -6.82 -10.14
N LYS A 147 1.80 -6.92 -8.80
CA LYS A 147 2.65 -7.84 -8.03
C LYS A 147 2.40 -9.30 -8.40
N ASN A 148 1.16 -9.70 -8.63
CA ASN A 148 0.84 -11.07 -9.02
C ASN A 148 1.33 -11.38 -10.44
N LYS A 149 1.17 -10.45 -11.39
CA LYS A 149 1.70 -10.58 -12.76
C LYS A 149 3.23 -10.67 -12.80
N GLY A 150 3.92 -9.91 -11.95
CA GLY A 150 5.38 -9.99 -11.81
C GLY A 150 5.87 -11.33 -11.26
N LYS A 151 5.09 -11.99 -10.41
CA LYS A 151 5.41 -13.34 -9.89
C LYS A 151 5.23 -14.44 -10.95
N HIS A 152 4.18 -14.35 -11.79
CA HIS A 152 3.93 -15.34 -12.86
C HIS A 152 4.88 -15.23 -14.06
N ARG A 153 5.69 -14.17 -14.16
CA ARG A 153 6.70 -14.00 -15.22
C ARG A 153 8.11 -14.44 -14.82
N ASN A 154 8.29 -14.82 -13.56
CA ASN A 154 9.58 -15.18 -12.95
C ASN A 154 9.55 -16.58 -12.28
N GLY A 155 8.48 -17.35 -12.50
CA GLY A 155 8.41 -18.78 -12.20
C GLY A 155 8.11 -19.52 -13.49
#